data_AF-A0A819RC97-F1
#
_entry.id   AF-A0A819RC97-F1
#
_cell.length_a   1.000
_cell.length_b   1.000
_cell.length_c   1.000
_cell.angle_alpha   90.00
_cell.angle_beta   90.00
_cell.angle_gamma   90.00
#
_symmetry.space_group_name_H-M   'P 1'
#
loop_
_entity.id
_entity.type
_entity.pdbx_description
1 polymer ?
#
loop_
_entity_poly.entity_id
_entity_poly.type
_entity_poly.pdbx_seq_one_letter_code
_entity_poly.pdbx_strand_id
1 'polypeptide(L)'
;MLICVFYVVGPTRENKLVLNAVLTCLFESLDTMLRKNVKKKFLYENLDLVTLTLNADDRNRANHGKWGLEFIGFWLLGLCNNFGYVVMLSAAHDILKQEKNDNSTQPVSHNATNQFDCNPISTGAILLADVLPELIIKLIAPFFMHKISYNIRFVFVVLFAVSALIIVGTSKVIALSLFGVVCASISAGIGEITMLQLTSFYAKHTVSAWSSGTGAAGLFGALSYTGLTSLLKLSPRTAILILLFIPVLLVISYIMVGASQAVARHRQYQLMSEQTTTDVDTGRENNRFIRKCLTNMGIFFACIYRTAYIPSIWLVFGLVVFEGLIGGGAYVNTFYKISIEIPKPDREFSMGVASIGDSFGITFAGLSAIPLHNAICR
;
A
#
# COMPACT_ATOMS: atom_id res chain seq x y z
N MET A 1 -35.89 -13.84 -5.21
CA MET A 1 -36.07 -12.38 -5.41
C MET A 1 -35.77 -11.71 -4.08
N LEU A 2 -34.51 -11.30 -3.85
CA LEU A 2 -34.12 -10.63 -2.60
C LEU A 2 -34.62 -9.18 -2.64
N ILE A 3 -35.64 -8.87 -1.85
CA ILE A 3 -36.09 -7.49 -1.64
C ILE A 3 -35.19 -6.89 -0.55
N CYS A 4 -34.23 -6.05 -0.96
CA CYS A 4 -33.46 -5.22 -0.04
C CYS A 4 -34.37 -4.09 0.45
N VAL A 5 -34.87 -4.21 1.69
CA VAL A 5 -35.54 -3.11 2.38
C VAL A 5 -34.45 -2.21 2.98
N PHE A 6 -34.24 -1.04 2.37
CA PHE A 6 -33.38 0.00 2.92
C PHE A 6 -34.16 0.79 3.98
N TYR A 7 -33.69 0.78 5.23
CA TYR A 7 -34.19 1.69 6.24
C TYR A 7 -33.62 3.09 5.99
N VAL A 8 -34.49 4.00 5.59
CA VAL A 8 -34.21 5.42 5.39
C VAL A 8 -34.80 6.20 6.56
N VAL A 9 -33.96 6.88 7.33
CA VAL A 9 -34.41 7.93 8.25
C VAL A 9 -33.85 9.25 7.71
N GLY A 10 -34.66 9.95 6.91
CA GLY A 10 -34.34 11.23 6.27
C GLY A 10 -35.24 11.51 5.04
N PRO A 11 -35.49 12.79 4.67
CA PRO A 11 -36.44 13.12 3.62
C PRO A 11 -36.01 12.61 2.23
N THR A 12 -36.91 11.90 1.56
CA THR A 12 -36.69 11.14 0.30
C THR A 12 -36.15 11.97 -0.87
N ARG A 13 -36.31 13.29 -0.81
CA ARG A 13 -35.88 14.24 -1.85
C ARG A 13 -34.37 14.51 -1.79
N GLU A 14 -33.77 14.52 -0.60
CA GLU A 14 -32.34 14.80 -0.41
C GLU A 14 -31.48 13.59 -0.77
N ASN A 15 -31.93 12.37 -0.47
CA ASN A 15 -31.20 11.14 -0.81
C ASN A 15 -30.97 10.97 -2.32
N LYS A 16 -31.95 11.37 -3.14
CA LYS A 16 -31.79 11.36 -4.60
C LYS A 16 -30.79 12.41 -5.08
N LEU A 17 -30.77 13.59 -4.46
CA LEU A 17 -29.84 14.67 -4.78
C LEU A 17 -28.41 14.32 -4.38
N VAL A 18 -28.21 13.72 -3.20
CA VAL A 18 -26.90 13.28 -2.71
C VAL A 18 -26.38 12.13 -3.56
N LEU A 19 -27.20 11.12 -3.84
CA LEU A 19 -26.79 10.00 -4.70
C LEU A 19 -26.43 10.48 -6.11
N ASN A 20 -27.21 11.42 -6.67
CA ASN A 20 -26.91 12.01 -7.97
C ASN A 20 -25.62 12.84 -7.93
N ALA A 21 -25.39 13.64 -6.89
CA ALA A 21 -24.16 14.42 -6.73
C ALA A 21 -22.91 13.52 -6.58
N VAL A 22 -23.00 12.43 -5.81
CA VAL A 22 -21.93 11.44 -5.66
C VAL A 22 -21.67 10.72 -6.99
N LEU A 23 -22.72 10.28 -7.69
CA LEU A 23 -22.59 9.61 -8.98
C LEU A 23 -22.05 10.56 -10.07
N THR A 24 -22.46 11.83 -10.09
CA THR A 24 -21.91 12.83 -11.02
C THR A 24 -20.45 13.14 -10.69
N CYS A 25 -20.09 13.30 -9.41
CA CYS A 25 -18.71 13.49 -9.00
C CYS A 25 -17.83 12.28 -9.36
N LEU A 26 -18.34 11.07 -9.15
CA LEU A 26 -17.69 9.82 -9.54
C LEU A 26 -17.50 9.76 -11.06
N PHE A 27 -18.56 10.05 -11.82
CA PHE A 27 -18.54 10.07 -13.28
C PHE A 27 -17.54 11.10 -13.82
N GLU A 28 -17.56 12.33 -13.34
CA GLU A 28 -16.63 13.39 -13.76
C GLU A 28 -15.19 13.09 -13.36
N SER A 29 -14.96 12.46 -12.21
CA SER A 29 -13.62 12.04 -11.76
C SER A 29 -13.06 10.91 -12.63
N LEU A 30 -13.86 9.88 -12.91
CA LEU A 30 -13.51 8.79 -13.82
C LEU A 30 -13.24 9.30 -15.23
N ASP A 31 -14.13 10.16 -15.73
CA ASP A 31 -14.04 10.75 -17.05
C ASP A 31 -12.79 11.63 -17.22
N THR A 32 -12.42 12.37 -16.17
CA THR A 32 -11.20 13.20 -16.18
C THR A 32 -9.92 12.37 -16.08
N MET A 33 -9.92 11.27 -15.30
CA MET A 33 -8.80 10.31 -15.26
C MET A 33 -8.56 9.66 -16.62
N LEU A 34 -9.64 9.20 -17.26
CA LEU A 34 -9.60 8.49 -18.54
C LEU A 34 -9.26 9.42 -19.71
N ARG A 35 -9.64 10.71 -19.67
CA ARG A 35 -9.38 11.64 -20.79
C ARG A 35 -7.98 12.25 -20.83
N LYS A 36 -7.27 12.41 -19.70
CA LYS A 36 -6.02 13.22 -19.69
C LYS A 36 -4.75 12.52 -19.18
N ASN A 37 -4.82 11.46 -18.38
CA ASN A 37 -3.61 10.89 -17.75
C ASN A 37 -3.39 9.40 -18.03
N VAL A 38 -4.44 8.63 -18.36
CA VAL A 38 -4.23 7.32 -18.96
C VAL A 38 -3.88 7.56 -20.42
N LYS A 39 -2.58 7.74 -20.73
CA LYS A 39 -2.14 7.60 -22.12
C LYS A 39 -2.70 6.26 -22.59
N LYS A 40 -3.60 6.25 -23.59
CA LYS A 40 -4.09 5.00 -24.21
C LYS A 40 -2.92 4.02 -24.41
N LYS A 41 -1.76 4.53 -24.83
CA LYS A 41 -0.49 3.81 -24.95
C LYS A 41 -0.05 3.03 -23.69
N PHE A 42 -0.20 3.55 -22.47
CA PHE A 42 0.15 2.80 -21.23
C PHE A 42 -0.81 1.64 -20.96
N LEU A 43 -2.12 1.85 -21.12
CA LEU A 43 -3.10 0.78 -20.91
C LEU A 43 -2.97 -0.29 -22.01
N TYR A 44 -2.82 0.14 -23.27
CA TYR A 44 -2.54 -0.76 -24.40
C TYR A 44 -1.18 -1.43 -24.27
N GLU A 45 -0.12 -0.81 -23.77
CA GLU A 45 1.16 -1.50 -23.54
C GLU A 45 1.05 -2.59 -22.48
N ASN A 46 0.32 -2.37 -21.38
CA ASN A 46 0.09 -3.42 -20.38
C ASN A 46 -0.89 -4.49 -20.88
N LEU A 47 -1.90 -4.12 -21.68
CA LEU A 47 -2.89 -5.06 -22.23
C LEU A 47 -2.32 -5.87 -23.41
N ASP A 48 -1.62 -5.22 -24.34
CA ASP A 48 -0.85 -5.85 -25.42
C ASP A 48 0.23 -6.75 -24.85
N LEU A 49 0.85 -6.40 -23.71
CA LEU A 49 1.79 -7.28 -23.01
C LEU A 49 1.08 -8.53 -22.49
N VAL A 50 -0.11 -8.41 -21.89
CA VAL A 50 -0.93 -9.56 -21.49
C VAL A 50 -1.34 -10.41 -22.72
N THR A 51 -1.74 -9.77 -23.82
CA THR A 51 -2.09 -10.46 -25.06
C THR A 51 -0.88 -11.12 -25.74
N LEU A 52 0.31 -10.50 -25.68
CA LEU A 52 1.58 -11.05 -26.17
C LEU A 52 2.05 -12.23 -25.31
N THR A 53 1.82 -12.20 -23.99
CA THR A 53 2.07 -13.38 -23.14
C THR A 53 1.14 -14.54 -23.45
N LEU A 54 -0.08 -14.27 -23.92
CA LEU A 54 -1.05 -15.31 -24.30
C LEU A 54 -0.81 -15.86 -25.71
N ASN A 55 -0.23 -15.08 -26.63
CA ASN A 55 -0.10 -15.43 -28.06
C ASN A 55 1.35 -15.68 -28.55
N ALA A 56 2.27 -16.12 -27.69
CA ALA A 56 3.69 -16.20 -28.04
C ALA A 56 4.07 -17.35 -29.02
N ASP A 57 4.69 -16.98 -30.15
CA ASP A 57 5.39 -17.86 -31.11
C ASP A 57 6.82 -18.24 -30.60
N ASP A 58 7.30 -19.41 -30.99
CA ASP A 58 8.33 -20.20 -30.29
C ASP A 58 9.74 -19.57 -30.21
N ARG A 59 10.13 -18.69 -31.14
CA ARG A 59 11.51 -18.14 -31.23
C ARG A 59 11.81 -16.99 -30.26
N ASN A 60 10.78 -16.36 -29.68
CA ASN A 60 10.92 -15.24 -28.72
C ASN A 60 10.86 -15.70 -27.24
N ARG A 61 10.62 -16.99 -26.97
CA ARG A 61 10.39 -17.55 -25.62
C ARG A 61 11.55 -17.34 -24.63
N ALA A 62 12.80 -17.39 -25.08
CA ALA A 62 13.96 -17.32 -24.16
C ALA A 62 14.19 -15.93 -23.57
N ASN A 63 13.95 -14.86 -24.36
CA ASN A 63 13.94 -13.50 -23.82
C ASN A 63 12.64 -13.25 -23.06
N HIS A 64 11.46 -13.57 -23.60
CA HIS A 64 10.15 -13.34 -22.96
C HIS A 64 9.96 -14.06 -21.60
N GLY A 65 10.54 -15.25 -21.42
CA GLY A 65 10.51 -15.95 -20.14
C GLY A 65 11.16 -15.15 -19.00
N LYS A 66 12.20 -14.35 -19.31
CA LYS A 66 12.83 -13.45 -18.32
C LYS A 66 11.92 -12.27 -17.96
N TRP A 67 11.22 -11.67 -18.92
CA TRP A 67 10.26 -10.57 -18.65
C TRP A 67 9.11 -11.03 -17.75
N GLY A 68 8.56 -12.23 -18.01
CA GLY A 68 7.51 -12.82 -17.18
C GLY A 68 7.98 -13.10 -15.75
N LEU A 69 9.18 -13.64 -15.59
CA LEU A 69 9.78 -13.89 -14.28
C LEU A 69 10.09 -12.60 -13.50
N GLU A 70 10.58 -11.57 -14.19
CA GLU A 70 10.80 -10.24 -13.60
C GLU A 70 9.49 -9.62 -13.13
N PHE A 71 8.44 -9.66 -13.97
CA PHE A 71 7.11 -9.17 -13.60
C PHE A 71 6.55 -9.92 -12.37
N ILE A 72 6.52 -11.25 -12.41
CA ILE A 72 6.01 -12.08 -11.32
C ILE A 72 6.83 -11.86 -10.05
N GLY A 73 8.15 -11.80 -10.19
CA GLY A 73 9.07 -11.55 -9.08
C GLY A 73 8.81 -10.20 -8.41
N PHE A 74 8.74 -9.11 -9.18
CA PHE A 74 8.42 -7.77 -8.62
C PHE A 74 7.01 -7.69 -8.05
N TRP A 75 6.04 -8.37 -8.65
CA TRP A 75 4.68 -8.44 -8.12
C TRP A 75 4.64 -9.14 -6.75
N LEU A 76 5.30 -10.29 -6.62
CA LEU A 76 5.40 -11.02 -5.35
C LEU A 76 6.23 -10.26 -4.31
N LEU A 77 7.29 -9.57 -4.72
CA LEU A 77 8.07 -8.69 -3.84
C LEU A 77 7.17 -7.58 -3.26
N GLY A 78 6.38 -6.91 -4.09
CA GLY A 78 5.45 -5.85 -3.65
C GLY A 78 4.35 -6.40 -2.73
N LEU A 79 3.83 -7.58 -3.05
CA LEU A 79 2.85 -8.29 -2.22
C LEU A 79 3.42 -8.62 -0.84
N CYS A 80 4.56 -9.31 -0.79
CA CYS A 80 5.10 -9.85 0.46
C CYS A 80 5.71 -8.77 1.36
N ASN A 81 6.29 -7.71 0.80
CA ASN A 81 6.87 -6.61 1.58
C ASN A 81 5.83 -5.94 2.49
N ASN A 82 4.64 -5.70 1.95
CA ASN A 82 3.58 -4.95 2.63
C ASN A 82 2.60 -5.86 3.38
N PHE A 83 2.72 -7.19 3.22
CA PHE A 83 1.82 -8.16 3.82
C PHE A 83 1.84 -8.12 5.35
N GLY A 84 3.05 -8.06 5.94
CA GLY A 84 3.23 -8.03 7.39
C GLY A 84 2.54 -6.82 8.02
N TYR A 85 2.77 -5.63 7.45
CA TYR A 85 2.11 -4.37 7.84
C TYR A 85 0.57 -4.50 7.86
N VAL A 86 -0.02 -4.99 6.76
CA VAL A 86 -1.49 -5.14 6.64
C VAL A 86 -2.04 -6.12 7.68
N VAL A 87 -1.35 -7.22 7.91
CA VAL A 87 -1.76 -8.22 8.92
C VAL A 87 -1.69 -7.64 10.32
N MET A 88 -0.65 -6.86 10.65
CA MET A 88 -0.52 -6.23 11.96
C MET A 88 -1.64 -5.23 12.23
N LEU A 89 -2.01 -4.40 11.25
CA LEU A 89 -3.16 -3.51 11.36
C LEU A 89 -4.47 -4.28 11.55
N SER A 90 -4.64 -5.39 10.82
CA SER A 90 -5.83 -6.25 10.93
C SER A 90 -5.91 -6.95 12.29
N ALA A 91 -4.78 -7.36 12.84
CA ALA A 91 -4.69 -8.11 14.10
C ALA A 91 -4.67 -7.23 15.35
N ALA A 92 -4.33 -5.95 15.23
CA ALA A 92 -4.10 -5.07 16.37
C ALA A 92 -5.28 -5.02 17.36
N HIS A 93 -6.52 -5.00 16.87
CA HIS A 93 -7.71 -4.98 17.72
C HIS A 93 -7.89 -6.29 18.50
N ASP A 94 -7.65 -7.43 17.86
CA ASP A 94 -7.83 -8.75 18.48
C ASP A 94 -6.76 -9.01 19.55
N ILE A 95 -5.51 -8.62 19.28
CA ILE A 95 -4.38 -8.76 20.22
C ILE A 95 -4.63 -7.92 21.48
N LEU A 96 -5.02 -6.65 21.31
CA LEU A 96 -5.27 -5.75 22.44
C LEU A 96 -6.48 -6.18 23.29
N LYS A 97 -7.50 -6.80 22.66
CA LYS A 97 -8.69 -7.30 23.37
C LYS A 97 -8.40 -8.55 24.18
N GLN A 98 -7.62 -9.50 23.64
CA GLN A 98 -7.24 -10.71 24.36
C GLN A 98 -6.39 -10.39 25.60
N GLU A 99 -5.45 -9.46 25.49
CA GLU A 99 -4.55 -9.11 26.61
C GLU A 99 -5.24 -8.33 27.73
N LYS A 100 -6.29 -7.56 27.43
CA LYS A 100 -7.15 -6.96 28.47
C LYS A 100 -7.94 -7.99 29.25
N ASN A 101 -8.46 -9.01 28.59
CA ASN A 101 -9.23 -10.07 29.25
C ASN A 101 -8.34 -10.94 30.13
N ASP A 102 -7.09 -11.19 29.73
CA ASP A 102 -6.13 -11.96 30.53
C ASP A 102 -5.64 -11.19 31.78
N ASN A 103 -5.56 -9.85 31.70
CA ASN A 103 -5.13 -8.99 32.82
C ASN A 103 -6.26 -8.51 33.74
N SER A 104 -7.53 -8.68 33.35
CA SER A 104 -8.69 -8.16 34.10
C SER A 104 -9.53 -9.30 34.68
N THR A 105 -9.23 -9.72 35.91
CA THR A 105 -10.09 -10.63 36.71
C THR A 105 -11.24 -9.88 37.42
N GLN A 106 -11.77 -8.82 36.82
CA GLN A 106 -12.90 -8.06 37.38
C GLN A 106 -13.94 -7.80 36.29
N PRO A 107 -15.22 -8.17 36.50
CA PRO A 107 -16.28 -7.90 35.54
C PRO A 107 -16.61 -6.41 35.59
N VAL A 108 -16.26 -5.67 34.54
CA VAL A 108 -16.70 -4.29 34.39
C VAL A 108 -18.18 -4.30 34.01
N SER A 109 -19.01 -3.80 34.91
CA SER A 109 -20.44 -3.58 34.72
C SER A 109 -20.67 -2.55 33.61
N HIS A 110 -21.19 -2.98 32.46
CA HIS A 110 -21.62 -2.08 31.39
C HIS A 110 -23.00 -1.49 31.74
N ASN A 111 -23.02 -0.27 32.26
CA ASN A 111 -24.19 0.60 32.12
C ASN A 111 -24.18 1.15 30.70
N ALA A 112 -24.98 0.54 29.83
CA ALA A 112 -25.08 0.88 28.42
C ALA A 112 -26.00 2.10 28.21
N THR A 113 -25.40 3.28 28.04
CA THR A 113 -26.08 4.46 27.45
C THR A 113 -25.18 5.21 26.47
N ASN A 114 -24.32 4.53 25.71
CA ASN A 114 -23.61 5.13 24.58
C ASN A 114 -23.88 4.33 23.30
N GLN A 115 -24.39 5.03 22.28
CA GLN A 115 -24.81 4.50 20.98
C GLN A 115 -23.64 4.03 20.09
N PHE A 116 -22.40 4.21 20.54
CA PHE A 116 -21.17 3.85 19.82
C PHE A 116 -20.21 3.06 20.72
N ASP A 117 -19.74 1.90 20.24
CA ASP A 117 -18.69 1.10 20.88
C ASP A 117 -17.32 1.78 20.65
N CYS A 118 -16.96 2.71 21.53
CA CYS A 118 -15.68 3.43 21.46
C CYS A 118 -14.57 2.67 22.21
N ASN A 119 -13.51 2.28 21.49
CA ASN A 119 -12.34 1.62 22.07
C ASN A 119 -11.42 2.69 22.73
N PRO A 120 -10.89 2.49 23.95
CA PRO A 120 -10.01 3.47 24.61
C PRO A 120 -8.68 3.74 23.90
N ILE A 121 -8.31 2.93 22.90
CA ILE A 121 -7.19 3.21 22.01
C ILE A 121 -7.77 3.50 20.62
N SER A 122 -7.58 4.73 20.13
CA SER A 122 -8.01 5.11 18.78
C SER A 122 -7.28 4.28 17.72
N THR A 123 -7.99 3.80 16.71
CA THR A 123 -7.42 3.12 15.52
C THR A 123 -6.31 3.97 14.87
N GLY A 124 -6.41 5.31 14.95
CA GLY A 124 -5.38 6.22 14.47
C GLY A 124 -4.06 6.12 15.25
N ALA A 125 -4.08 5.82 16.56
CA ALA A 125 -2.88 5.65 17.36
C ALA A 125 -2.13 4.35 17.00
N ILE A 126 -2.87 3.28 16.71
CA ILE A 126 -2.31 2.00 16.24
C ILE A 126 -1.64 2.22 14.87
N LEU A 127 -2.34 2.92 13.96
CA LEU A 127 -1.82 3.23 12.63
C LEU A 127 -0.57 4.12 12.69
N LEU A 128 -0.50 5.07 13.63
CA LEU A 128 0.72 5.89 13.83
C LEU A 128 1.88 5.08 14.40
N ALA A 129 1.64 4.16 15.34
CA ALA A 129 2.69 3.30 15.87
C ALA A 129 3.33 2.43 14.78
N ASP A 130 2.56 2.10 13.75
CA ASP A 130 3.01 1.29 12.62
C ASP A 130 3.64 2.13 11.48
N VAL A 131 3.19 3.35 11.23
CA VAL A 131 3.66 4.15 10.07
C VAL A 131 4.83 5.08 10.43
N LEU A 132 4.93 5.53 11.68
CA LEU A 132 6.00 6.46 12.09
C LEU A 132 7.43 5.89 11.95
N PRO A 133 7.71 4.63 12.35
CA PRO A 133 9.04 4.06 12.16
C PRO A 133 9.41 3.96 10.69
N GLU A 134 8.44 3.61 9.84
CA GLU A 134 8.62 3.57 8.38
C GLU A 134 8.96 4.96 7.82
N LEU A 135 8.21 6.01 8.20
CA LEU A 135 8.48 7.38 7.77
C LEU A 135 9.89 7.84 8.17
N ILE A 136 10.33 7.54 9.40
CA ILE A 136 11.69 7.87 9.87
C ILE A 136 12.73 7.19 8.98
N ILE A 137 12.55 5.90 8.68
CA ILE A 137 13.44 5.16 7.77
C ILE A 137 13.43 5.81 6.38
N LYS A 138 12.26 6.11 5.79
CA LYS A 138 12.18 6.73 4.46
C LYS A 138 12.79 8.13 4.39
N LEU A 139 12.78 8.89 5.48
CA LEU A 139 13.44 10.19 5.57
C LEU A 139 14.97 10.10 5.60
N ILE A 140 15.54 9.06 6.22
CA ILE A 140 17.00 8.98 6.43
C ILE A 140 17.66 8.08 5.37
N ALA A 141 17.00 6.99 4.98
CA ALA A 141 17.60 5.91 4.22
C ALA A 141 18.07 6.29 2.80
N PRO A 142 17.39 7.15 2.02
CA PRO A 142 17.87 7.57 0.69
C PRO A 142 19.27 8.20 0.69
N PHE A 143 19.68 8.84 1.80
CA PHE A 143 20.96 9.56 1.91
C PHE A 143 22.18 8.66 2.12
N PHE A 144 22.01 7.41 2.57
CA PHE A 144 23.12 6.48 2.81
C PHE A 144 22.92 5.12 2.12
N MET A 145 21.67 4.68 1.95
CA MET A 145 21.14 4.03 0.75
C MET A 145 22.17 3.41 -0.18
N HIS A 146 22.53 4.26 -1.15
CA HIS A 146 23.37 4.03 -2.30
C HIS A 146 24.74 3.37 -1.99
N LYS A 147 25.26 3.50 -0.76
CA LYS A 147 26.55 2.90 -0.36
C LYS A 147 26.44 1.43 0.03
N ILE A 148 25.24 0.96 0.38
CA ILE A 148 24.99 -0.40 0.84
C ILE A 148 24.55 -1.26 -0.35
N SER A 149 25.04 -2.49 -0.47
CA SER A 149 24.62 -3.39 -1.55
C SER A 149 23.18 -3.89 -1.35
N TYR A 150 22.44 -4.09 -2.45
CA TYR A 150 21.05 -4.55 -2.42
C TYR A 150 20.84 -5.84 -1.64
N ASN A 151 21.79 -6.79 -1.72
CA ASN A 151 21.71 -8.04 -0.97
C ASN A 151 21.75 -7.81 0.55
N ILE A 152 22.61 -6.90 1.02
CA ILE A 152 22.69 -6.57 2.45
C ILE A 152 21.41 -5.87 2.90
N ARG A 153 20.93 -4.89 2.12
CA ARG A 153 19.64 -4.22 2.39
C ARG A 153 18.52 -5.25 2.50
N PHE A 154 18.44 -6.18 1.55
CA PHE A 154 17.41 -7.22 1.52
C PHE A 154 17.49 -8.21 2.68
N VAL A 155 18.70 -8.60 3.12
CA VAL A 155 18.87 -9.43 4.32
C VAL A 155 18.28 -8.74 5.55
N PHE A 156 18.49 -7.43 5.72
CA PHE A 156 17.87 -6.69 6.82
C PHE A 156 16.34 -6.71 6.73
N VAL A 157 15.77 -6.50 5.54
CA VAL A 157 14.32 -6.58 5.32
C VAL A 157 13.77 -7.93 5.80
N VAL A 158 14.36 -9.03 5.35
CA VAL A 158 13.91 -10.38 5.72
C VAL A 158 14.07 -10.64 7.23
N LEU A 159 15.20 -10.23 7.82
CA LEU A 159 15.44 -10.41 9.26
C LEU A 159 14.41 -9.66 10.11
N PHE A 160 14.12 -8.40 9.78
CA PHE A 160 13.11 -7.63 10.49
C PHE A 160 11.70 -8.18 10.25
N ALA A 161 11.36 -8.61 9.03
CA ALA A 161 10.07 -9.22 8.70
C ALA A 161 9.80 -10.51 9.51
N VAL A 162 10.78 -11.42 9.55
CA VAL A 162 10.67 -12.67 10.31
C VAL A 162 10.61 -12.38 11.81
N SER A 163 11.47 -11.50 12.30
CA SER A 163 11.50 -11.12 13.72
C SER A 163 10.15 -10.53 14.14
N ALA A 164 9.56 -9.65 13.34
CA ALA A 164 8.26 -9.06 13.61
C ALA A 164 7.16 -10.11 13.81
N LEU A 165 7.01 -11.04 12.86
CA LEU A 165 5.98 -12.09 12.92
C LEU A 165 6.18 -13.04 14.11
N ILE A 166 7.43 -13.42 14.41
CA ILE A 166 7.75 -14.28 15.56
C ILE A 166 7.45 -13.55 16.87
N ILE A 167 7.91 -12.31 17.02
CA ILE A 167 7.73 -11.52 18.24
C ILE A 167 6.23 -11.36 18.51
N VAL A 168 5.45 -10.87 17.55
CA VAL A 168 4.01 -10.67 17.74
C VAL A 168 3.28 -11.99 17.97
N GLY A 169 3.61 -13.03 17.20
CA GLY A 169 2.98 -14.34 17.29
C GLY A 169 3.25 -15.10 18.60
N THR A 170 4.36 -14.81 19.29
CA THR A 170 4.73 -15.48 20.56
C THR A 170 4.55 -14.62 21.80
N SER A 171 4.48 -13.30 21.63
CA SER A 171 4.34 -12.35 22.73
C SER A 171 2.99 -12.45 23.44
N LYS A 172 3.04 -12.30 24.77
CA LYS A 172 1.86 -12.15 25.66
C LYS A 172 1.83 -10.79 26.36
N VAL A 173 2.80 -9.94 26.02
CA VAL A 173 3.04 -8.65 26.68
C VAL A 173 2.89 -7.57 25.62
N ILE A 174 1.99 -6.62 25.85
CA ILE A 174 1.67 -5.51 24.93
C ILE A 174 2.94 -4.84 24.40
N ALA A 175 3.89 -4.52 25.28
CA ALA A 175 5.13 -3.84 24.90
C ALA A 175 5.96 -4.65 23.90
N LEU A 176 6.02 -5.97 24.07
CA LEU A 176 6.73 -6.86 23.16
C LEU A 176 5.99 -7.01 21.83
N SER A 177 4.66 -7.09 21.86
CA SER A 177 3.81 -7.07 20.66
C SER A 177 4.02 -5.79 19.84
N LEU A 178 4.02 -4.62 20.50
CA LEU A 178 4.27 -3.32 19.86
C LEU A 178 5.69 -3.22 19.28
N PHE A 179 6.69 -3.78 19.97
CA PHE A 179 8.04 -3.85 19.42
C PHE A 179 8.09 -4.70 18.13
N GLY A 180 7.35 -5.80 18.09
CA GLY A 180 7.19 -6.60 16.86
C GLY A 180 6.53 -5.82 15.72
N VAL A 181 5.52 -4.98 16.01
CA VAL A 181 4.92 -4.06 15.02
C VAL A 181 5.97 -3.09 14.47
N VAL A 182 6.75 -2.43 15.34
CA VAL A 182 7.83 -1.52 14.91
C VAL A 182 8.86 -2.23 14.00
N CYS A 183 9.20 -3.48 14.30
CA CYS A 183 10.07 -4.28 13.42
C CYS A 183 9.44 -4.52 12.05
N ALA A 184 8.12 -4.75 11.96
CA ALA A 184 7.41 -4.89 10.69
C ALA A 184 7.47 -3.59 9.88
N SER A 185 7.27 -2.44 10.55
CA SER A 185 7.32 -1.11 9.94
C SER A 185 8.71 -0.79 9.38
N ILE A 186 9.78 -1.09 10.13
CA ILE A 186 11.17 -0.92 9.67
C ILE A 186 11.44 -1.81 8.45
N SER A 187 11.00 -3.07 8.49
CA SER A 187 11.12 -3.99 7.35
C SER A 187 10.43 -3.44 6.11
N ALA A 188 9.16 -3.01 6.24
CA ALA A 188 8.36 -2.49 5.14
C ALA A 188 9.01 -1.25 4.51
N GLY A 189 9.50 -0.31 5.34
CA GLY A 189 10.16 0.91 4.88
C GLY A 189 11.49 0.67 4.17
N ILE A 190 12.38 -0.14 4.75
CA ILE A 190 13.66 -0.49 4.09
C ILE A 190 13.38 -1.25 2.79
N GLY A 191 12.41 -2.17 2.82
CA GLY A 191 12.09 -3.02 1.68
C GLY A 191 11.46 -2.24 0.53
N GLU A 192 10.55 -1.32 0.80
CA GLU A 192 9.95 -0.49 -0.24
C GLU A 192 11.00 0.36 -0.96
N ILE A 193 11.83 1.09 -0.22
CA ILE A 193 12.89 1.89 -0.84
C ILE A 193 13.83 0.99 -1.65
N THR A 194 14.26 -0.14 -1.08
CA THR A 194 15.17 -1.07 -1.75
C THR A 194 14.59 -1.58 -3.06
N MET A 195 13.32 -1.96 -3.09
CA MET A 195 12.68 -2.55 -4.26
C MET A 195 12.32 -1.50 -5.31
N LEU A 196 11.79 -0.34 -4.91
CA LEU A 196 11.56 0.78 -5.82
C LEU A 196 12.86 1.25 -6.48
N GLN A 197 13.94 1.35 -5.70
CA GLN A 197 15.26 1.66 -6.24
C GLN A 197 15.75 0.57 -7.19
N LEU A 198 15.50 -0.70 -6.87
CA LEU A 198 15.87 -1.83 -7.73
C LEU A 198 15.13 -1.76 -9.08
N THR A 199 13.85 -1.34 -9.13
CA THR A 199 13.10 -1.19 -10.41
C THR A 199 13.77 -0.25 -11.41
N SER A 200 14.61 0.70 -10.95
CA SER A 200 15.34 1.62 -11.83
C SER A 200 16.33 0.92 -12.78
N PHE A 201 16.75 -0.31 -12.43
CA PHE A 201 17.63 -1.15 -13.24
C PHE A 201 16.89 -2.12 -14.17
N TYR A 202 15.57 -2.22 -14.04
CA TYR A 202 14.73 -3.12 -14.82
C TYR A 202 13.83 -2.35 -15.78
N ALA A 203 13.11 -3.08 -16.62
CA ALA A 203 12.15 -2.49 -17.53
C ALA A 203 10.97 -1.86 -16.79
N LYS A 204 10.36 -0.84 -17.41
CA LYS A 204 9.37 0.06 -16.81
C LYS A 204 8.12 -0.63 -16.25
N HIS A 205 7.77 -1.81 -16.79
CA HIS A 205 6.63 -2.60 -16.34
C HIS A 205 6.82 -3.16 -14.91
N THR A 206 8.07 -3.25 -14.41
CA THR A 206 8.36 -3.71 -13.05
C THR A 206 7.84 -2.76 -11.97
N VAL A 207 7.79 -1.46 -12.25
CA VAL A 207 7.17 -0.45 -11.37
C VAL A 207 5.67 -0.73 -11.21
N SER A 208 4.97 -1.01 -12.31
CA SER A 208 3.56 -1.38 -12.29
C SER A 208 3.33 -2.70 -11.57
N ALA A 209 4.20 -3.69 -11.78
CA ALA A 209 4.14 -5.00 -11.12
C ALA A 209 4.27 -4.87 -9.60
N TRP A 210 5.32 -4.19 -9.12
CA TRP A 210 5.56 -3.90 -7.70
C TRP A 210 4.38 -3.17 -7.05
N SER A 211 3.91 -2.10 -7.70
CA SER A 211 2.81 -1.27 -7.18
C SER A 211 1.49 -2.06 -7.12
N SER A 212 1.21 -2.87 -8.14
CA SER A 212 0.04 -3.76 -8.16
C SER A 212 0.10 -4.80 -7.05
N GLY A 213 1.27 -5.42 -6.84
CA GLY A 213 1.49 -6.36 -5.73
C GLY A 213 1.26 -5.70 -4.37
N THR A 214 1.74 -4.47 -4.19
CA THR A 214 1.52 -3.66 -2.98
C THR A 214 0.03 -3.41 -2.71
N GLY A 215 -0.74 -3.04 -3.74
CA GLY A 215 -2.20 -2.90 -3.61
C GLY A 215 -2.89 -4.23 -3.26
N ALA A 216 -2.44 -5.33 -3.86
CA ALA A 216 -2.95 -6.67 -3.56
C ALA A 216 -2.62 -7.11 -2.11
N ALA A 217 -1.53 -6.64 -1.52
CA ALA A 217 -1.18 -6.95 -0.12
C ALA A 217 -2.25 -6.46 0.86
N GLY A 218 -2.86 -5.30 0.61
CA GLY A 218 -3.98 -4.78 1.39
C GLY A 218 -5.17 -5.75 1.43
N LEU A 219 -5.52 -6.31 0.26
CA LEU A 219 -6.63 -7.25 0.14
C LEU A 219 -6.27 -8.63 0.71
N PHE A 220 -5.16 -9.22 0.24
CA PHE A 220 -4.78 -10.58 0.63
C PHE A 220 -4.31 -10.66 2.08
N GLY A 221 -3.65 -9.63 2.62
CA GLY A 221 -3.25 -9.58 4.03
C GLY A 221 -4.47 -9.58 4.96
N ALA A 222 -5.44 -8.69 4.72
CA ALA A 222 -6.65 -8.61 5.53
C ALA A 222 -7.52 -9.87 5.41
N LEU A 223 -7.71 -10.37 4.18
CA LEU A 223 -8.52 -11.58 3.93
C LEU A 223 -7.86 -12.84 4.49
N SER A 224 -6.53 -12.98 4.38
CA SER A 224 -5.84 -14.14 4.93
C SER A 224 -5.91 -14.18 6.44
N TYR A 225 -5.64 -13.06 7.13
CA TYR A 225 -5.77 -12.97 8.58
C TYR A 225 -7.21 -13.26 9.03
N THR A 226 -8.19 -12.59 8.43
CA THR A 226 -9.62 -12.79 8.75
C THR A 226 -10.08 -14.21 8.44
N GLY A 227 -9.59 -14.82 7.36
CA GLY A 227 -9.89 -16.21 7.02
C GLY A 227 -9.35 -17.18 8.07
N LEU A 228 -8.11 -16.98 8.52
CA LEU A 228 -7.50 -17.81 9.56
C LEU A 228 -8.21 -17.67 10.91
N THR A 229 -8.61 -16.45 11.30
CA THR A 229 -9.24 -16.21 12.62
C THR A 229 -10.75 -16.44 12.62
N SER A 230 -11.46 -16.04 11.58
CA SER A 230 -12.93 -16.12 11.52
C SER A 230 -13.44 -17.43 10.94
N LEU A 231 -12.83 -17.93 9.86
CA LEU A 231 -13.29 -19.17 9.21
C LEU A 231 -12.69 -20.41 9.89
N LEU A 232 -11.37 -20.42 10.11
CA LEU A 232 -10.69 -21.55 10.74
C LEU A 232 -10.69 -21.49 12.27
N LYS A 233 -11.22 -20.40 12.87
CA LYS A 233 -11.31 -20.19 14.32
C LYS A 233 -9.96 -20.36 15.04
N LEU A 234 -8.86 -20.03 14.36
CA LEU A 234 -7.53 -20.07 14.95
C LEU A 234 -7.30 -18.82 15.83
N SER A 235 -6.43 -18.95 16.83
CA SER A 235 -6.03 -17.79 17.62
C SER A 235 -5.27 -16.77 16.74
N PRO A 236 -5.41 -15.45 16.98
CA PRO A 236 -4.65 -14.41 16.27
C PRO A 236 -3.14 -14.66 16.24
N ARG A 237 -2.59 -15.11 17.37
CA ARG A 237 -1.18 -15.47 17.54
C ARG A 237 -0.78 -16.63 16.61
N THR A 238 -1.58 -17.70 16.57
CA THR A 238 -1.36 -18.83 15.66
C THR A 238 -1.49 -18.41 14.19
N ALA A 239 -2.47 -17.56 13.87
CA ALA A 239 -2.66 -17.05 12.51
C ALA A 239 -1.42 -16.27 12.03
N ILE A 240 -0.87 -15.38 12.84
CA ILE A 240 0.35 -14.62 12.53
C ILE A 240 1.57 -15.54 12.34
N LEU A 241 1.72 -16.58 13.17
CA LEU A 241 2.80 -17.55 13.04
C LEU A 241 2.68 -18.40 11.76
N ILE A 242 1.46 -18.77 11.35
CA ILE A 242 1.25 -19.46 10.07
C ILE A 242 1.75 -18.60 8.91
N LEU A 243 1.59 -17.28 8.97
CA LEU A 243 2.02 -16.34 7.93
C LEU A 243 3.55 -16.19 7.81
N LEU A 244 4.37 -16.92 8.58
CA LEU A 244 5.83 -16.98 8.41
C LEU A 244 6.29 -17.52 7.05
N PHE A 245 5.41 -18.17 6.28
CA PHE A 245 5.72 -18.53 4.90
C PHE A 245 5.89 -17.29 3.99
N ILE A 246 5.34 -16.13 4.38
CA ILE A 246 5.39 -14.91 3.56
C ILE A 246 6.82 -14.37 3.42
N PRO A 247 7.63 -14.21 4.49
CA PRO A 247 9.07 -13.90 4.33
C PRO A 247 9.83 -14.92 3.49
N VAL A 248 9.45 -16.20 3.52
CA VAL A 248 10.06 -17.23 2.65
C VAL A 248 9.74 -16.96 1.18
N LEU A 249 8.48 -16.64 0.87
CA LEU A 249 8.07 -16.21 -0.47
C LEU A 249 8.78 -14.93 -0.91
N LEU A 250 8.99 -13.98 0.00
CA LEU A 250 9.76 -12.75 -0.25
C LEU A 250 11.18 -13.09 -0.72
N VAL A 251 11.87 -14.02 -0.03
CA VAL A 251 13.22 -14.48 -0.40
C VAL A 251 13.23 -15.16 -1.76
N ILE A 252 12.30 -16.09 -2.00
CA ILE A 252 12.17 -16.79 -3.28
C ILE A 252 11.99 -15.77 -4.42
N SER A 253 11.14 -14.78 -4.21
CA SER A 253 10.85 -13.73 -5.19
C SER A 253 12.07 -12.86 -5.50
N TYR A 254 12.87 -12.53 -4.48
CA TYR A 254 14.11 -11.76 -4.68
C TYR A 254 15.16 -12.55 -5.49
N ILE A 255 15.27 -13.86 -5.23
CA ILE A 255 16.15 -14.76 -5.99
C ILE A 255 15.67 -14.86 -7.45
N MET A 256 14.36 -14.99 -7.68
CA MET A 256 13.75 -15.03 -9.02
C MET A 256 14.07 -13.78 -9.85
N VAL A 257 14.06 -12.60 -9.22
CA VAL A 257 14.37 -11.32 -9.89
C VAL A 257 15.86 -11.20 -10.27
N GLY A 258 16.76 -11.90 -9.57
CA GLY A 258 18.18 -11.92 -9.91
C GLY A 258 18.88 -10.56 -9.74
N ALA A 259 18.53 -9.82 -8.68
CA ALA A 259 18.95 -8.44 -8.41
C ALA A 259 20.45 -8.18 -8.62
N SER A 260 21.32 -9.08 -8.14
CA SER A 260 22.78 -8.95 -8.24
C SER A 260 23.28 -8.91 -9.70
N GLN A 261 22.65 -9.68 -10.60
CA GLN A 261 23.04 -9.73 -12.01
C GLN A 261 22.54 -8.51 -12.78
N ALA A 262 21.36 -7.97 -12.43
CA ALA A 262 20.81 -6.77 -13.03
C ALA A 262 21.63 -5.53 -12.69
N VAL A 263 21.99 -5.35 -11.41
CA VAL A 263 22.81 -4.22 -10.95
C VAL A 263 24.20 -4.25 -11.59
N ALA A 264 24.83 -5.42 -11.70
CA ALA A 264 26.14 -5.57 -12.35
C ALA A 264 26.10 -5.21 -13.84
N ARG A 265 25.09 -5.68 -14.59
CA ARG A 265 24.90 -5.34 -16.01
C ARG A 265 24.68 -3.85 -16.22
N HIS A 266 23.91 -3.20 -15.34
CA HIS A 266 23.58 -1.80 -15.49
C HIS A 266 24.76 -0.87 -15.16
N ARG A 267 25.57 -1.22 -14.15
CA ARG A 267 26.82 -0.51 -13.83
C ARG A 267 27.83 -0.57 -14.99
N GLN A 268 27.90 -1.72 -15.67
CA GLN A 268 28.74 -1.88 -16.87
C GLN A 268 28.26 -1.01 -18.05
N TYR A 269 26.94 -0.88 -18.26
CA TYR A 269 26.36 0.02 -19.25
C TYR A 269 26.57 1.51 -18.94
N GLN A 270 26.54 1.92 -17.67
CA GLN A 270 26.77 3.31 -17.26
C GLN A 270 28.22 3.74 -17.50
N LEU A 271 29.19 2.90 -17.15
CA LEU A 271 30.61 3.13 -17.42
C LEU A 271 30.92 3.25 -18.93
N MET A 272 30.09 2.61 -19.77
CA MET A 272 30.18 2.74 -21.23
C MET A 272 29.47 3.99 -21.79
N SER A 273 28.47 4.52 -21.10
CA SER A 273 27.68 5.68 -21.57
C SER A 273 28.21 7.04 -21.16
N GLU A 274 29.22 7.10 -20.29
CA GLU A 274 29.85 8.35 -19.82
C GLU A 274 30.60 9.13 -20.92
N GLN A 275 30.65 8.60 -22.15
CA GLN A 275 31.21 9.29 -23.33
C GLN A 275 30.19 10.03 -24.20
N THR A 276 28.88 9.85 -24.00
CA THR A 276 27.89 10.49 -24.86
C THR A 276 26.63 10.82 -24.07
N THR A 277 26.46 12.07 -23.64
CA THR A 277 25.35 12.93 -24.10
C THR A 277 25.28 14.29 -23.42
N THR A 278 24.96 15.24 -24.28
CA THR A 278 24.52 16.62 -24.11
C THR A 278 23.16 16.77 -23.42
N ASP A 279 22.96 17.94 -22.84
CA ASP A 279 21.75 18.46 -22.18
C ASP A 279 20.44 18.17 -22.91
N VAL A 280 19.40 17.83 -22.11
CA VAL A 280 18.00 17.94 -22.51
C VAL A 280 17.21 18.64 -21.40
N ASP A 281 16.52 19.68 -21.84
CA ASP A 281 15.75 20.68 -21.11
C ASP A 281 14.53 20.11 -20.34
N THR A 282 14.32 20.58 -19.11
CA THR A 282 13.22 20.17 -18.22
C THR A 282 11.93 20.92 -18.53
N GLY A 283 11.00 20.22 -19.19
CA GLY A 283 9.64 20.67 -19.46
C GLY A 283 8.75 20.69 -18.20
N ARG A 284 8.40 21.91 -17.78
CA ARG A 284 7.39 22.24 -16.76
C ARG A 284 5.96 22.01 -17.29
N GLU A 285 5.28 20.94 -16.87
CA GLU A 285 3.81 20.79 -16.88
C GLU A 285 3.42 19.48 -16.14
N ASN A 286 2.44 19.36 -15.24
CA ASN A 286 1.26 20.16 -14.93
C ASN A 286 0.70 19.69 -13.56
N ASN A 287 0.77 20.55 -12.54
CA ASN A 287 0.19 20.38 -11.18
C ASN A 287 -1.35 20.41 -11.15
N ARG A 288 -2.01 19.91 -12.20
CA ARG A 288 -3.47 20.03 -12.42
C ARG A 288 -4.23 18.76 -12.08
N PHE A 289 -3.57 17.60 -12.05
CA PHE A 289 -4.18 16.34 -11.60
C PHE A 289 -4.34 16.32 -10.08
N ILE A 290 -3.22 16.48 -9.35
CA ILE A 290 -3.19 16.50 -7.88
C ILE A 290 -4.13 17.59 -7.32
N ARG A 291 -4.07 18.80 -7.88
CA ARG A 291 -4.91 19.93 -7.45
C ARG A 291 -6.40 19.69 -7.70
N LYS A 292 -6.81 18.85 -8.65
CA LYS A 292 -8.22 18.52 -8.92
C LYS A 292 -8.70 17.31 -8.11
N CYS A 293 -7.85 16.31 -7.87
CA CYS A 293 -8.13 15.24 -6.92
C CYS A 293 -8.32 15.79 -5.51
N LEU A 294 -7.50 16.74 -5.07
CA LEU A 294 -7.64 17.42 -3.78
C LEU A 294 -8.93 18.25 -3.68
N THR A 295 -9.33 18.95 -4.75
CA THR A 295 -10.61 19.68 -4.78
C THR A 295 -11.81 18.73 -4.72
N ASN A 296 -11.79 17.60 -5.43
CA ASN A 296 -12.87 16.61 -5.40
C ASN A 296 -12.93 15.86 -4.06
N MET A 297 -11.79 15.59 -3.41
CA MET A 297 -11.76 15.10 -2.03
C MET A 297 -12.32 16.12 -1.04
N GLY A 298 -12.01 17.41 -1.20
CA GLY A 298 -12.54 18.48 -0.36
C GLY A 298 -14.07 18.61 -0.46
N ILE A 299 -14.63 18.47 -1.66
CA ILE A 299 -16.09 18.45 -1.86
C ILE A 299 -16.71 17.20 -1.23
N PHE A 300 -16.03 16.05 -1.29
CA PHE A 300 -16.47 14.78 -0.70
C PHE A 300 -16.52 14.82 0.83
N PHE A 301 -15.47 15.31 1.51
CA PHE A 301 -15.48 15.50 2.96
C PHE A 301 -16.49 16.56 3.40
N ALA A 302 -16.70 17.61 2.60
CA ALA A 302 -17.75 18.61 2.85
C ALA A 302 -19.16 18.00 2.71
N CYS A 303 -19.37 17.04 1.80
CA CYS A 303 -20.62 16.30 1.68
C CYS A 303 -20.84 15.36 2.88
N ILE A 304 -19.83 14.56 3.27
CA ILE A 304 -19.92 13.67 4.45
C ILE A 304 -20.14 14.46 5.74
N TYR A 305 -19.42 15.57 5.94
CA TYR A 305 -19.59 16.44 7.11
C TYR A 305 -20.98 17.08 7.16
N ARG A 306 -21.58 17.37 6.00
CA ARG A 306 -22.89 18.02 5.91
C ARG A 306 -24.07 17.05 5.98
N THR A 307 -23.88 15.79 5.56
CA THR A 307 -24.88 14.72 5.67
C THR A 307 -24.34 13.64 6.59
N ALA A 308 -24.67 13.72 7.87
CA ALA A 308 -24.28 12.77 8.91
C ALA A 308 -24.79 11.31 8.70
N TYR A 309 -25.13 10.91 7.47
CA TYR A 309 -25.75 9.62 7.17
C TYR A 309 -25.38 9.11 5.76
N ILE A 310 -24.62 8.01 5.70
CA ILE A 310 -24.46 7.19 4.48
C ILE A 310 -25.43 6.01 4.61
N PRO A 311 -26.47 5.91 3.75
CA PRO A 311 -27.61 5.00 3.97
C PRO A 311 -27.30 3.52 3.71
N SER A 312 -26.11 3.19 3.21
CA SER A 312 -25.71 1.81 2.87
C SER A 312 -24.21 1.61 3.02
N ILE A 313 -23.81 0.56 3.73
CA ILE A 313 -22.41 0.13 3.85
C ILE A 313 -21.78 -0.18 2.49
N TRP A 314 -22.58 -0.63 1.51
CA TRP A 314 -22.09 -0.91 0.15
C TRP A 314 -21.60 0.36 -0.57
N LEU A 315 -22.17 1.52 -0.26
CA LEU A 315 -21.68 2.79 -0.79
C LEU A 315 -20.32 3.14 -0.18
N VAL A 316 -20.14 2.87 1.11
CA VAL A 316 -18.83 3.05 1.78
C VAL A 316 -17.79 2.14 1.15
N PHE A 317 -18.09 0.86 0.93
CA PHE A 317 -17.17 -0.06 0.23
C PHE A 317 -16.85 0.39 -1.19
N GLY A 318 -17.85 0.84 -1.96
CA GLY A 318 -17.62 1.40 -3.30
C GLY A 318 -16.70 2.61 -3.28
N LEU A 319 -16.84 3.49 -2.28
CA LEU A 319 -15.99 4.66 -2.09
C LEU A 319 -14.56 4.29 -1.69
N VAL A 320 -14.39 3.34 -0.77
CA VAL A 320 -13.05 2.83 -0.37
C VAL A 320 -12.33 2.22 -1.56
N VAL A 321 -13.03 1.41 -2.38
CA VAL A 321 -12.46 0.86 -3.62
C VAL A 321 -12.05 1.97 -4.58
N PHE A 322 -12.90 2.98 -4.75
CA PHE A 322 -12.61 4.10 -5.64
C PHE A 322 -11.40 4.93 -5.18
N GLU A 323 -11.32 5.28 -3.90
CA GLU A 323 -10.17 5.97 -3.33
C GLU A 323 -8.89 5.14 -3.51
N GLY A 324 -8.95 3.84 -3.21
CA GLY A 324 -7.83 2.91 -3.40
C GLY A 324 -7.34 2.86 -4.85
N LEU A 325 -8.24 2.86 -5.83
CA LEU A 325 -7.88 2.89 -7.26
C LEU A 325 -7.23 4.21 -7.68
N ILE A 326 -7.71 5.35 -7.17
CA ILE A 326 -7.10 6.66 -7.42
C ILE A 326 -5.71 6.74 -6.79
N GLY A 327 -5.60 6.36 -5.52
CA GLY A 327 -4.33 6.36 -4.79
C GLY A 327 -3.29 5.48 -5.46
N GLY A 328 -3.66 4.24 -5.79
CA GLY A 328 -2.79 3.30 -6.51
C GLY A 328 -2.41 3.80 -7.91
N GLY A 329 -3.35 4.38 -8.66
CA GLY A 329 -3.06 4.98 -9.97
C GLY A 329 -2.10 6.17 -9.89
N ALA A 330 -2.26 7.03 -8.89
CA ALA A 330 -1.36 8.15 -8.62
C ALA A 330 0.05 7.68 -8.21
N TYR A 331 0.12 6.64 -7.36
CA TYR A 331 1.37 6.00 -6.95
C TYR A 331 2.14 5.45 -8.16
N VAL A 332 1.51 4.56 -8.95
CA VAL A 332 2.14 3.95 -10.15
C VAL A 332 2.60 5.03 -11.13
N ASN A 333 1.77 6.02 -11.40
CA ASN A 333 2.08 7.06 -12.38
C ASN A 333 3.27 7.93 -11.93
N THR A 334 3.42 8.18 -10.64
CA THR A 334 4.54 8.94 -10.08
C THR A 334 5.86 8.20 -10.31
N PHE A 335 5.95 6.93 -9.90
CA PHE A 335 7.16 6.14 -10.08
C PHE A 335 7.43 5.80 -11.55
N TYR A 336 6.38 5.59 -12.36
CA TYR A 336 6.52 5.42 -13.80
C TYR A 336 7.14 6.67 -14.45
N LYS A 337 6.66 7.87 -14.10
CA LYS A 337 7.24 9.12 -14.59
C LYS A 337 8.70 9.27 -14.21
N ILE A 338 9.06 9.00 -12.95
CA ILE A 338 10.46 9.03 -12.50
C ILE A 338 11.32 8.07 -13.33
N SER A 339 10.80 6.89 -13.67
CA SER A 339 11.54 5.89 -14.48
C SER A 339 11.82 6.33 -15.92
N ILE A 340 11.07 7.31 -16.45
CA ILE A 340 11.19 7.77 -17.84
C ILE A 340 11.78 9.18 -17.99
N GLU A 341 11.45 10.11 -17.10
CA GLU A 341 11.80 11.54 -17.19
C GLU A 341 13.14 11.84 -16.54
N ILE A 342 13.52 11.12 -15.48
CA ILE A 342 14.77 11.39 -14.75
C ILE A 342 15.96 10.72 -15.46
N PRO A 343 17.15 11.35 -15.52
CA PRO A 343 18.37 10.71 -16.00
C PRO A 343 18.76 9.48 -15.18
N LYS A 344 19.37 8.48 -15.82
CA LYS A 344 19.81 7.22 -15.17
C LYS A 344 20.61 7.39 -13.85
N PRO A 345 21.58 8.32 -13.73
CA PRO A 345 22.35 8.45 -12.47
C PRO A 345 21.48 8.88 -11.29
N ASP A 346 20.43 9.67 -11.52
CA ASP A 346 19.61 10.24 -10.45
C ASP A 346 18.36 9.41 -10.13
N ARG A 347 17.97 8.49 -11.03
CA ARG A 347 16.76 7.66 -10.89
C ARG A 347 16.70 6.90 -9.57
N GLU A 348 17.77 6.22 -9.16
CA GLU A 348 17.80 5.43 -7.93
C GLU A 348 17.48 6.33 -6.72
N PHE A 349 18.11 7.50 -6.65
CA PHE A 349 17.86 8.45 -5.58
C PHE A 349 16.44 9.02 -5.64
N SER A 350 15.96 9.45 -6.83
CA SER A 350 14.62 9.99 -7.02
C SER A 350 13.51 9.00 -6.67
N MET A 351 13.67 7.71 -7.01
CA MET A 351 12.72 6.66 -6.63
C MET A 351 12.64 6.53 -5.10
N GLY A 352 13.78 6.57 -4.41
CA GLY A 352 13.81 6.52 -2.94
C GLY A 352 13.15 7.73 -2.29
N VAL A 353 13.48 8.95 -2.73
CA VAL A 353 12.91 10.19 -2.15
C VAL A 353 11.42 10.33 -2.42
N ALA A 354 10.94 9.91 -3.61
CA ALA A 354 9.52 9.99 -3.93
C ALA A 354 8.64 9.13 -3.02
N SER A 355 9.18 8.02 -2.49
CA SER A 355 8.51 7.17 -1.49
C SER A 355 8.37 7.82 -0.11
N ILE A 356 8.85 9.04 0.13
CA ILE A 356 8.55 9.74 1.39
C ILE A 356 7.09 10.23 1.40
N GLY A 357 6.55 10.53 0.21
CA GLY A 357 5.26 11.18 0.07
C GLY A 357 4.07 10.35 0.54
N ASP A 358 4.10 9.04 0.35
CA ASP A 358 3.02 8.13 0.78
C ASP A 358 3.02 7.95 2.31
N SER A 359 4.16 7.65 2.94
CA SER A 359 4.24 7.52 4.41
C SER A 359 3.90 8.84 5.11
N PHE A 360 4.27 9.98 4.53
CA PHE A 360 3.87 11.29 5.04
C PHE A 360 2.35 11.49 4.97
N GLY A 361 1.73 11.13 3.84
CA GLY A 361 0.28 11.18 3.65
C GLY A 361 -0.47 10.30 4.65
N ILE A 362 -0.01 9.06 4.84
CA ILE A 362 -0.61 8.10 5.79
C ILE A 362 -0.44 8.60 7.23
N THR A 363 0.73 9.13 7.59
CA THR A 363 0.99 9.71 8.93
C THR A 363 0.06 10.89 9.22
N PHE A 364 -0.10 11.80 8.26
CA PHE A 364 -0.99 12.94 8.40
C PHE A 364 -2.46 12.49 8.54
N ALA A 365 -2.89 11.50 7.77
CA ALA A 365 -4.21 10.89 7.90
C ALA A 365 -4.42 10.30 9.30
N GLY A 366 -3.45 9.53 9.81
CA GLY A 366 -3.48 8.96 11.16
C GLY A 366 -3.57 10.02 12.26
N LEU A 367 -2.77 11.09 12.18
CA LEU A 367 -2.82 12.22 13.10
C LEU A 367 -4.17 12.95 13.08
N SER A 368 -4.75 13.13 11.89
CA SER A 368 -6.06 13.78 11.73
C SER A 368 -7.23 12.91 12.23
N ALA A 369 -7.07 11.59 12.21
CA ALA A 369 -8.11 10.65 12.63
C ALA A 369 -8.31 10.62 14.15
N ILE A 370 -7.28 10.89 14.95
CA ILE A 370 -7.35 10.89 16.42
C ILE A 370 -8.31 11.96 16.97
N PRO A 371 -8.16 13.27 16.66
CA PRO A 371 -9.07 14.28 17.16
C PRO A 371 -10.49 14.08 16.62
N LEU A 372 -10.64 13.60 15.39
CA LEU A 372 -11.94 13.26 14.80
C LEU A 372 -12.62 12.12 15.58
N HIS A 373 -11.90 11.04 15.88
CA HIS A 373 -12.40 9.94 16.69
C HIS A 373 -12.83 10.42 18.09
N ASN A 374 -12.00 11.23 18.75
CA ASN A 374 -12.32 11.78 20.07
C ASN A 374 -13.52 12.74 20.05
N ALA A 375 -13.76 13.42 18.93
CA ALA A 375 -14.94 14.29 18.78
C ALA A 375 -16.23 13.49 18.54
N ILE A 376 -16.15 12.36 17.82
CA ILE A 376 -17.29 11.45 17.57
C ILE A 376 -17.63 10.62 18.81
N CYS A 377 -16.63 10.24 19.60
CA CYS A 377 -16.77 9.42 20.81
C CYS A 377 -17.04 10.22 22.09
N ARG A 378 -17.19 11.55 22.00
CA ARG A 378 -17.74 12.40 23.07
C ARG A 378 -19.25 12.46 22.94
#